data_AF-A0A947TAS0-F1
#
_entry.id   AF-A0A947TAS0-F1
#
_cell.length_a   1.000
_cell.length_b   1.000
_cell.length_c   1.000
_cell.angle_alpha   90.00
_cell.angle_beta   90.00
_cell.angle_gamma   90.00
#
_symmetry.space_group_name_H-M   'P 1'
#
loop_
_entity.id
_entity.type
_entity.pdbx_description
1 polymer ?
#
loop_
_entity_poly.entity_id
_entity_poly.type
_entity_poly.pdbx_seq_one_letter_code
_entity_poly.pdbx_strand_id
1 'polypeptide(L)'
;ETGLWGSRAYAAAHADEPVYVGLESDFGADRIWRLESNFTASDPDLYRRLAQAVARFGVAPSTNVATGGADLNLVREQGGALIDLQQDGTRYFDLHHTENDTLDKIDPVQLRQNVAVWTAVVGLLANHRPEIERGE
;
A
#
# COMPACT_ATOMS: atom_id res chain seq x y z
N GLU A 1 -13.70 10.56 -5.78
CA GLU A 1 -14.52 11.39 -4.88
C GLU A 1 -14.41 12.89 -5.09
N THR A 2 -13.76 13.68 -4.20
CA THR A 2 -13.90 15.16 -4.23
C THR A 2 -12.59 15.95 -4.15
N GLY A 3 -11.43 15.28 -4.12
CA GLY A 3 -10.12 15.96 -4.24
C GLY A 3 -9.22 15.91 -3.01
N LEU A 4 -9.20 14.78 -2.28
CA LEU A 4 -8.23 14.48 -1.21
C LEU A 4 -8.20 15.51 -0.05
N TRP A 5 -9.34 16.14 0.24
CA TRP A 5 -9.45 17.14 1.31
C TRP A 5 -9.00 16.59 2.67
N GLY A 6 -9.35 15.33 2.97
CA GLY A 6 -8.95 14.64 4.19
C GLY A 6 -7.43 14.47 4.28
N SER A 7 -6.78 13.93 3.25
CA SER A 7 -5.32 13.79 3.23
C SER A 7 -4.60 15.13 3.37
N ARG A 8 -5.06 16.18 2.68
CA ARG A 8 -4.46 17.53 2.81
C ARG A 8 -4.60 18.08 4.22
N ALA A 9 -5.77 17.92 4.83
CA ALA A 9 -6.01 18.35 6.21
C ALA A 9 -5.14 17.57 7.20
N TYR A 10 -5.01 16.25 7.01
CA TYR A 10 -4.15 15.40 7.83
C TYR A 10 -2.67 15.80 7.69
N ALA A 11 -2.18 15.98 6.46
CA ALA A 11 -0.81 16.41 6.22
C ALA A 11 -0.50 17.77 6.87
N ALA A 12 -1.41 18.74 6.78
CA ALA A 12 -1.25 20.03 7.42
C ALA A 12 -1.26 19.95 8.96
N ALA A 13 -2.10 19.08 9.54
CA ALA A 13 -2.21 18.93 10.99
C ALA A 13 -1.04 18.16 11.62
N HIS A 14 -0.40 17.26 10.86
CA HIS A 14 0.62 16.34 11.34
C HIS A 14 1.98 16.55 10.63
N ALA A 15 2.22 17.73 10.06
CA ALA A 15 3.43 18.03 9.28
C ALA A 15 4.73 17.76 10.05
N ASP A 16 4.72 18.01 11.36
CA ASP A 16 5.86 17.87 12.27
C ASP A 16 5.98 16.47 12.89
N GLU A 17 5.03 15.56 12.60
CA GLU A 17 5.03 14.19 13.12
C GLU A 17 5.72 13.25 12.13
N PRO A 18 6.82 12.58 12.52
CA PRO A 18 7.55 11.73 11.61
C PRO A 18 6.72 10.50 11.21
N VAL A 19 6.58 10.27 9.90
CA VAL A 19 5.95 9.06 9.38
C VAL A 19 7.00 8.05 8.96
N TYR A 20 6.93 6.86 9.54
CA TYR A 20 7.87 5.78 9.24
C TYR A 20 7.71 5.20 7.82
N VAL A 21 6.48 4.86 7.43
CA VAL A 21 6.15 4.29 6.12
C VAL A 21 4.67 4.52 5.79
N GLY A 22 4.34 4.75 4.51
CA GLY A 22 2.98 4.92 4.01
C GLY A 22 2.53 3.78 3.10
N LEU A 23 1.29 3.32 3.31
CA LEU A 23 0.59 2.35 2.47
C LEU A 23 -0.90 2.69 2.47
N GLU A 24 -1.60 2.41 1.36
CA GLU A 24 -3.05 2.64 1.24
C GLU A 24 -3.73 1.54 0.40
N SER A 25 -4.99 1.23 0.72
CA SER A 25 -5.84 0.34 -0.08
C SER A 25 -7.05 1.14 -0.56
N ASP A 26 -7.03 1.50 -1.85
CA ASP A 26 -8.06 2.32 -2.49
C ASP A 26 -8.34 1.83 -3.93
N PHE A 27 -8.23 0.52 -4.15
CA PHE A 27 -8.39 -0.07 -5.49
C PHE A 27 -9.21 -1.36 -5.48
N GLY A 28 -10.30 -1.35 -4.71
CA GLY A 28 -11.27 -2.45 -4.62
C GLY A 28 -10.88 -3.53 -3.62
N ALA A 29 -11.31 -4.77 -3.87
CA ALA A 29 -11.11 -5.90 -2.95
C ALA A 29 -10.60 -7.18 -3.61
N ASP A 30 -10.24 -7.10 -4.90
CA ASP A 30 -9.63 -8.21 -5.63
C ASP A 30 -8.19 -8.42 -5.15
N ARG A 31 -7.61 -9.57 -5.51
CA ARG A 31 -6.34 -10.03 -4.95
C ARG A 31 -5.22 -9.02 -5.12
N ILE A 32 -4.41 -8.85 -4.08
CA ILE A 32 -3.08 -8.25 -4.25
C ILE A 32 -2.22 -9.25 -5.00
N TRP A 33 -1.56 -8.80 -6.07
CA TRP A 33 -0.75 -9.67 -6.92
C TRP A 33 0.70 -9.20 -7.06
N ARG A 34 1.03 -7.97 -6.66
CA ARG A 34 2.39 -7.43 -6.75
C ARG A 34 2.74 -6.49 -5.58
N LEU A 35 3.97 -6.59 -5.10
CA LEU A 35 4.54 -5.73 -4.06
C LEU A 35 5.57 -4.78 -4.69
N GLU A 36 5.40 -3.48 -4.43
CA GLU A 36 6.33 -2.43 -4.86
C GLU A 36 6.79 -1.62 -3.66
N SER A 37 7.99 -1.05 -3.72
CA SER A 37 8.46 -0.09 -2.72
C SER A 37 9.35 0.97 -3.35
N ASN A 38 9.46 2.14 -2.74
CA ASN A 38 10.40 3.18 -3.16
C ASN A 38 11.79 3.05 -2.52
N PHE A 39 12.02 1.99 -1.74
CA PHE A 39 13.28 1.70 -1.06
C PHE A 39 13.88 0.35 -1.48
N THR A 40 13.35 -0.31 -2.51
CA THR A 40 13.82 -1.64 -2.95
C THR A 40 15.33 -1.68 -3.20
N ALA A 41 15.89 -0.61 -3.76
CA ALA A 41 17.32 -0.52 -4.07
C ALA A 41 18.18 -0.13 -2.86
N SER A 42 17.67 0.74 -2.00
CA SER A 42 18.39 1.27 -0.83
C SER A 42 18.30 0.37 0.40
N ASP A 43 17.19 -0.36 0.58
CA ASP A 43 17.02 -1.39 1.60
C ASP A 43 16.52 -2.72 0.98
N PRO A 44 17.40 -3.42 0.24
CA PRO A 44 17.05 -4.67 -0.43
C PRO A 44 16.76 -5.81 0.56
N ASP A 45 17.29 -5.73 1.79
CA ASP A 45 17.10 -6.75 2.81
C ASP A 45 15.71 -6.69 3.43
N LEU A 46 15.20 -5.50 3.75
CA LEU A 46 13.81 -5.31 4.16
C LEU A 46 12.86 -5.70 3.04
N TYR A 47 13.10 -5.21 1.81
CA TYR A 47 12.24 -5.52 0.67
C TYR A 47 12.14 -7.03 0.43
N ARG A 48 13.26 -7.75 0.48
CA ARG A 48 13.30 -9.21 0.34
C ARG A 48 12.49 -9.91 1.43
N ARG A 49 12.55 -9.46 2.69
CA ARG A 49 11.75 -10.03 3.78
C ARG A 49 10.25 -9.82 3.56
N LEU A 50 9.86 -8.61 3.12
CA LEU A 50 8.48 -8.29 2.77
C LEU A 50 7.99 -9.21 1.64
N ALA A 51 8.73 -9.29 0.54
CA ALA A 51 8.39 -10.15 -0.60
C ALA A 51 8.24 -11.63 -0.21
N GLN A 52 9.16 -12.16 0.61
CA GLN A 52 9.10 -13.53 1.10
C GLN A 52 7.85 -13.80 1.95
N ALA A 53 7.44 -12.85 2.79
CA ALA A 53 6.30 -13.01 3.68
C ALA A 53 4.97 -13.10 2.93
N VAL A 54 4.88 -12.47 1.76
CA VAL A 54 3.65 -12.41 0.96
C VAL A 54 3.63 -13.39 -0.22
N ALA A 55 4.77 -13.98 -0.58
CA ALA A 55 4.90 -14.88 -1.73
C ALA A 55 3.89 -16.05 -1.72
N ARG A 56 3.62 -16.64 -0.55
CA ARG A 56 2.65 -17.74 -0.39
C ARG A 56 1.20 -17.34 -0.74
N PHE A 57 0.90 -16.05 -0.81
CA PHE A 57 -0.40 -15.50 -1.17
C PHE A 57 -0.50 -15.14 -2.66
N GLY A 58 0.52 -15.49 -3.46
CA GLY A 58 0.56 -15.19 -4.90
C GLY A 58 1.00 -13.76 -5.22
N VAL A 59 1.63 -13.06 -4.28
CA VAL A 59 2.14 -11.69 -4.48
C VAL A 59 3.56 -11.74 -5.01
N ALA A 60 3.77 -11.21 -6.21
CA ALA A 60 5.08 -11.17 -6.87
C ALA A 60 5.91 -9.95 -6.43
N PRO A 61 7.25 -10.07 -6.34
CA PRO A 61 8.11 -8.90 -6.23
C PRO A 61 8.13 -8.10 -7.55
N SER A 62 8.57 -6.84 -7.48
CA SER A 62 8.60 -5.89 -8.58
C SER A 62 9.80 -4.96 -8.45
N THR A 63 10.32 -4.50 -9.59
CA THR A 63 11.32 -3.42 -9.67
C THR A 63 10.69 -2.06 -9.87
N ASN A 64 9.36 -1.98 -9.97
CA ASN A 64 8.66 -0.70 -10.05
C ASN A 64 8.78 0.04 -8.72
N VAL A 65 8.88 1.37 -8.82
CA VAL A 65 8.98 2.26 -7.67
C VAL A 65 7.58 2.60 -7.20
N ALA A 66 7.29 2.31 -5.92
CA ALA A 66 6.02 2.69 -5.32
C ALA A 66 5.85 4.21 -5.27
N THR A 67 4.64 4.67 -5.55
CA THR A 67 4.27 6.10 -5.52
C THR A 67 3.34 6.45 -4.37
N GLY A 68 2.79 5.43 -3.70
CA GLY A 68 1.78 5.58 -2.67
C GLY A 68 0.40 5.81 -3.26
N GLY A 69 -0.62 5.44 -2.50
CA GLY A 69 -1.98 5.81 -2.82
C GLY A 69 -2.26 7.31 -2.67
N ALA A 70 -3.49 7.67 -3.05
CA ALA A 70 -3.94 9.04 -3.16
C ALA A 70 -3.81 9.82 -1.82
N ASP A 71 -4.15 9.21 -0.69
CA ASP A 71 -4.22 9.91 0.60
C ASP A 71 -2.88 9.96 1.37
N LEU A 72 -1.77 9.48 0.80
CA LEU A 72 -0.46 9.48 1.47
C LEU A 72 0.37 10.78 1.29
N ASN A 73 -0.28 11.95 1.19
CA ASN A 73 0.40 13.23 0.92
C ASN A 73 1.50 13.54 1.96
N LEU A 74 1.19 13.40 3.25
CA LEU A 74 2.15 13.64 4.33
C LEU A 74 3.45 12.84 4.14
N VAL A 75 3.31 11.55 3.78
CA VAL A 75 4.47 10.67 3.58
C VAL A 75 5.32 11.13 2.41
N ARG A 76 4.69 11.54 1.30
CA ARG A 76 5.42 12.10 0.15
C ARG A 76 6.09 13.43 0.46
N GLU A 77 5.38 14.33 1.15
CA GLU A 77 5.89 15.65 1.53
C GLU A 77 7.09 15.56 2.47
N GLN A 78 7.10 14.56 3.36
CA GLN A 78 8.25 14.23 4.22
C GLN A 78 9.35 13.43 3.51
N GLY A 79 9.15 13.04 2.24
CA GLY A 79 10.10 12.18 1.53
C GLY A 79 10.21 10.77 2.13
N GLY A 80 9.15 10.27 2.77
CA GLY A 80 9.11 9.00 3.49
C GLY A 80 9.05 7.75 2.61
N ALA A 81 9.14 6.59 3.25
CA ALA A 81 9.04 5.28 2.62
C ALA A 81 7.60 4.95 2.19
N LEU A 82 7.45 4.34 1.02
CA LEU A 82 6.17 3.97 0.44
C LEU A 82 6.19 2.52 -0.02
N ILE A 83 5.07 1.83 0.17
CA ILE A 83 4.80 0.51 -0.40
C ILE A 83 3.45 0.57 -1.11
N ASP A 84 3.42 0.05 -2.34
CA ASP A 84 2.18 -0.20 -3.05
C ASP A 84 1.90 -1.71 -3.06
N LEU A 85 0.74 -2.09 -2.52
CA LEU A 85 0.20 -3.44 -2.58
C LEU A 85 -0.80 -3.49 -3.75
N GLN A 86 -0.29 -3.80 -4.93
CA GLN A 86 -1.04 -3.70 -6.18
C GLN A 86 -2.18 -4.73 -6.22
N GLN A 87 -3.42 -4.23 -6.21
CA GLN A 87 -4.64 -5.04 -6.33
C GLN A 87 -4.98 -5.29 -7.81
N ASP A 88 -5.59 -6.43 -8.10
CA ASP A 88 -6.11 -6.74 -9.43
C ASP A 88 -7.34 -5.86 -9.73
N GLY A 89 -7.15 -4.83 -10.57
CA GLY A 89 -8.20 -3.90 -10.93
C GLY A 89 -9.06 -4.32 -12.12
N THR A 90 -8.94 -5.55 -12.64
CA THR A 90 -9.56 -5.97 -13.92
C THR A 90 -11.08 -5.70 -13.96
N ARG A 91 -11.76 -5.82 -12.81
CA ARG A 91 -13.21 -5.60 -12.67
C ARG A 91 -13.56 -4.29 -11.95
N TYR A 92 -12.56 -3.54 -11.48
CA TYR A 92 -12.77 -2.40 -10.59
C TYR A 92 -13.63 -1.32 -11.25
N PHE A 93 -13.26 -0.94 -12.48
CA PHE A 93 -13.93 0.13 -13.22
C PHE A 93 -15.26 -0.28 -13.86
N ASP A 94 -15.66 -1.56 -13.79
CA ASP A 94 -17.02 -1.97 -14.13
C ASP A 94 -18.03 -1.51 -13.08
N LEU A 95 -17.56 -1.21 -11.85
CA LEU A 95 -18.39 -0.94 -10.67
C LEU A 95 -18.12 0.44 -10.08
N HIS A 96 -16.87 0.89 -10.11
CA HIS A 96 -16.40 2.11 -9.46
C HIS A 96 -17.24 3.35 -9.82
N HIS A 97 -17.68 4.08 -8.80
CA HIS A 97 -18.58 5.24 -8.91
C HIS A 97 -19.92 4.97 -9.64
N THR A 98 -20.43 3.74 -9.58
CA THR A 98 -21.79 3.39 -10.04
C THR A 98 -22.66 2.97 -8.86
N GLU A 99 -23.98 2.92 -9.06
CA GLU A 99 -24.92 2.35 -8.11
C GLU A 99 -24.72 0.84 -7.88
N ASN A 100 -23.95 0.17 -8.74
CA ASN A 100 -23.60 -1.25 -8.61
C ASN A 100 -22.38 -1.49 -7.71
N ASP A 101 -21.75 -0.44 -7.17
CA ASP A 101 -20.75 -0.54 -6.11
C ASP A 101 -21.41 -0.94 -4.78
N THR A 102 -21.73 -2.23 -4.68
CA THR A 102 -22.48 -2.83 -3.59
C THR A 102 -21.74 -4.03 -3.01
N LEU A 103 -22.03 -4.36 -1.75
CA LEU A 103 -21.31 -5.39 -0.99
C LEU A 103 -21.26 -6.76 -1.69
N ASP A 104 -22.28 -7.13 -2.47
CA ASP A 104 -22.35 -8.42 -3.17
C ASP A 104 -21.29 -8.57 -4.28
N LYS A 105 -20.60 -7.50 -4.68
CA LYS A 105 -19.49 -7.55 -5.64
C LYS A 105 -18.16 -7.98 -5.02
N ILE A 106 -18.10 -7.97 -3.69
CA ILE A 106 -16.91 -8.33 -2.93
C ILE A 106 -16.83 -9.85 -2.78
N ASP A 107 -15.76 -10.45 -3.30
CA ASP A 107 -15.45 -11.86 -3.05
C ASP A 107 -14.77 -12.01 -1.67
N PRO A 108 -15.39 -12.70 -0.70
CA PRO A 108 -14.82 -12.85 0.64
C PRO A 108 -13.50 -13.64 0.68
N VAL A 109 -13.20 -14.46 -0.32
CA VAL A 109 -11.91 -15.17 -0.43
C VAL A 109 -10.80 -14.18 -0.83
N GLN A 110 -11.08 -13.29 -1.78
CA GLN A 110 -10.12 -12.29 -2.24
C GLN A 110 -9.88 -11.20 -1.19
N LEU A 111 -10.95 -10.74 -0.53
CA LEU A 111 -10.81 -9.81 0.60
C LEU A 111 -10.00 -10.41 1.75
N ARG A 112 -10.19 -11.70 2.07
CA ARG A 112 -9.36 -12.39 3.08
C ARG A 112 -7.89 -12.46 2.68
N GLN A 113 -7.59 -12.61 1.39
CA GLN A 113 -6.21 -12.56 0.91
C GLN A 113 -5.60 -11.17 1.11
N ASN A 114 -6.37 -10.11 0.82
CA ASN A 114 -5.95 -8.72 1.10
C ASN A 114 -5.58 -8.55 2.57
N VAL A 115 -6.49 -8.91 3.49
CA VAL A 115 -6.25 -8.84 4.94
C VAL A 115 -5.00 -9.60 5.36
N ALA A 116 -4.78 -10.80 4.82
CA ALA A 116 -3.61 -11.62 5.15
C ALA A 116 -2.29 -10.98 4.68
N VAL A 117 -2.27 -10.42 3.47
CA VAL A 117 -1.09 -9.72 2.91
C VAL A 117 -0.80 -8.45 3.71
N TRP A 118 -1.82 -7.61 3.94
CA TRP A 118 -1.71 -6.40 4.76
C TRP A 118 -1.17 -6.70 6.16
N THR A 119 -1.71 -7.72 6.81
CA THR A 119 -1.27 -8.12 8.16
C THR A 119 0.19 -8.56 8.17
N ALA A 120 0.64 -9.32 7.16
CA ALA A 120 2.03 -9.76 7.06
C ALA A 120 2.99 -8.57 6.85
N VAL A 121 2.63 -7.65 5.97
CA VAL A 121 3.44 -6.46 5.64
C VAL A 121 3.51 -5.50 6.82
N VAL A 122 2.37 -5.08 7.36
CA VAL A 122 2.32 -4.15 8.51
C VAL A 122 2.99 -4.80 9.74
N GLY A 123 2.77 -6.09 9.97
CA GLY A 123 3.41 -6.82 11.06
C GLY A 123 4.94 -6.82 10.97
N LEU A 124 5.50 -6.97 9.77
CA LEU A 124 6.95 -6.87 9.56
C LEU A 124 7.46 -5.44 9.74
N LEU A 125 6.78 -4.45 9.16
CA LEU A 125 7.18 -3.04 9.24
C LEU A 125 7.16 -2.52 10.67
N ALA A 126 6.10 -2.81 11.43
CA ALA A 126 5.96 -2.39 12.83
C ALA A 126 7.01 -3.04 13.77
N ASN A 127 7.65 -4.13 13.34
CA ASN A 127 8.70 -4.82 14.08
C ASN A 127 10.10 -4.65 13.45
N HIS A 128 10.20 -3.88 12.36
CA HIS A 128 11.48 -3.46 11.80
C HIS A 128 11.96 -2.25 12.62
N ARG A 129 13.09 -2.43 13.34
CA ARG A 129 13.64 -1.40 14.23
C ARG A 129 14.52 -0.36 13.53
N PRO A 130 15.34 -0.71 12.53
CA PRO A 130 16.08 0.29 11.77
C PRO A 130 15.14 1.27 11.06
N GLU A 131 15.62 2.49 10.80
CA GLU A 131 14.96 3.37 9.83
C GLU A 131 15.04 2.74 8.43
N ILE A 132 14.02 3.00 7.61
CA ILE A 132 14.03 2.53 6.22
C ILE A 132 14.96 3.44 5.42
N GLU A 133 16.06 2.89 4.93
CA GLU A 133 17.00 3.61 4.08
C GLU A 133 16.30 3.94 2.76
N ARG A 134 16.04 5.23 2.53
CA ARG A 134 15.63 5.75 1.23
C ARG A 134 16.85 6.28 0.50
N GLY A 135 17.13 5.72 -0.69
CA GLY A 135 18.12 6.29 -1.60
C GLY A 135 17.72 7.71 -1.99
N GLU A 136 18.72 8.57 -2.19
CA GLU A 136 18.56 9.92 -2.75
C GLU A 136 17.89 9.91 -4.13
#